data_AF-A0AAU4Y0Y9-F1
#
_entry.id   AF-A0AAU4Y0Y9-F1
#
_cell.length_a   1.000
_cell.length_b   1.000
_cell.length_c   1.000
_cell.angle_alpha   90.00
_cell.angle_beta   90.00
_cell.angle_gamma   90.00
#
_symmetry.space_group_name_H-M   'P 1'
#
loop_
_entity.id
_entity.type
_entity.pdbx_description
1 polymer ?
#
loop_
_entity_poly.entity_id
_entity_poly.type
_entity_poly.pdbx_seq_one_letter_code
_entity_poly.pdbx_strand_id
1 'polypeptide(L)'
;MSPGDDEAGSGTPPPREPGRPPRIPLPRASVEDGGLPLPPVEPVAPQPLGLEHPVLKSLLGAWALAACSAEETAAVEEHLGDCGACADEARRLREAVGLLQRPESLDLDPGLRTRVIEGCLGRRPPRIPVPVWAASYDAETARLDALLQDFGDAEWHAPVRLRWFRGEGATSRRTTVAGVIAHLLAVDGLVALALGLDDPLTAGEAPGKPDEADAANKADKADGQHGPDGSYGSGGPTGVAGTAGPAGPVDTPARRTEAFWAGSHFPPTRSVRGPWREQTHALVRTVSFTGGGPATMPVSYGGFALPLRDAMLDRAFECWVHAEDIAEAVDYPYAPPAPRHLHGMIDLAARMLPETLAARRRAGLAAPSHTRHLVSAGRPGRSLRLEIEGSGGGEWLIPLDSPGAVGSADHEVAHVALDDVEFCRLAAGHVSPEEAAAGQLGDREAIRDVLFAAAALSRM
;
A
#
# COMPACT_ATOMS: atom_id res chain seq x y z
N MET A 1 -3.92 47.90 33.94
CA MET A 1 -5.16 47.14 34.20
C MET A 1 -5.35 46.21 33.02
N SER A 2 -5.56 44.93 33.31
CA SER A 2 -5.27 43.73 32.50
C SER A 2 -6.05 43.59 31.19
N PRO A 3 -5.54 42.81 30.22
CA PRO A 3 -6.36 42.20 29.18
C PRO A 3 -7.15 41.02 29.79
N GLY A 4 -8.43 40.93 29.42
CA GLY A 4 -9.35 39.88 29.86
C GLY A 4 -9.18 38.59 29.07
N ASP A 5 -9.39 37.49 29.78
CA ASP A 5 -9.36 36.10 29.32
C ASP A 5 -10.51 35.80 28.35
N ASP A 6 -10.18 35.30 27.15
CA ASP A 6 -11.14 34.57 26.29
C ASP A 6 -10.83 33.08 26.41
N GLU A 7 -11.60 32.40 27.27
CA GLU A 7 -11.63 30.94 27.38
C GLU A 7 -12.05 30.29 26.07
N ALA A 8 -11.20 29.39 25.57
CA ALA A 8 -11.53 28.44 24.52
C ALA A 8 -12.54 27.40 25.06
N GLY A 9 -13.83 27.64 24.82
CA GLY A 9 -14.90 26.72 25.15
C GLY A 9 -14.74 25.36 24.45
N SER A 10 -14.66 24.30 25.27
CA SER A 10 -14.80 22.90 24.89
C SER A 10 -16.22 22.63 24.38
N GLY A 11 -16.44 22.79 23.09
CA GLY A 11 -17.71 22.49 22.44
C GLY A 11 -17.94 20.99 22.28
N THR A 12 -18.42 20.32 23.32
CA THR A 12 -19.11 19.02 23.18
C THR A 12 -20.26 19.18 22.18
N PRO A 13 -20.33 18.39 21.09
CA PRO A 13 -21.44 18.51 20.15
C PRO A 13 -22.75 18.15 20.86
N PRO A 14 -23.85 18.89 20.62
CA PRO A 14 -25.12 18.59 21.26
C PRO A 14 -25.62 17.19 20.87
N PRO A 15 -26.38 16.51 21.74
CA PRO A 15 -26.96 15.21 21.45
C PRO A 15 -27.81 15.28 20.17
N ARG A 16 -27.73 14.25 19.33
CA ARG A 16 -28.58 14.12 18.15
C ARG A 16 -30.05 14.06 18.58
N GLU A 17 -30.84 15.04 18.13
CA GLU A 17 -32.30 14.98 18.25
C GLU A 17 -32.84 13.76 17.48
N PRO A 18 -33.60 12.85 18.11
CA PRO A 18 -34.21 11.73 17.43
C PRO A 18 -35.30 12.24 16.46
N GLY A 19 -35.11 12.03 15.15
CA GLY A 19 -36.13 12.32 14.13
C GLY A 19 -35.71 13.24 12.99
N ARG A 20 -34.52 13.86 13.04
CA ARG A 20 -34.03 14.67 11.92
C ARG A 20 -33.37 13.78 10.84
N PRO A 21 -33.85 13.77 9.58
CA PRO A 21 -33.20 13.00 8.53
C PRO A 21 -31.76 13.52 8.31
N PRO A 22 -30.80 12.63 8.01
CA PRO A 22 -29.41 13.02 7.83
C PRO A 22 -29.29 14.01 6.66
N ARG A 23 -28.45 15.06 6.83
CA ARG A 23 -28.16 16.06 5.78
C ARG A 23 -27.51 15.45 4.53
N ILE A 24 -26.93 14.25 4.66
CA ILE A 24 -26.39 13.46 3.56
C ILE A 24 -27.28 12.23 3.47
N PRO A 25 -28.04 12.05 2.38
CA PRO A 25 -28.77 10.82 2.13
C PRO A 25 -27.79 9.65 2.17
N LEU A 26 -28.15 8.56 2.85
CA LEU A 26 -27.42 7.31 2.72
C LEU A 26 -27.38 6.92 1.24
N PRO A 27 -26.29 6.30 0.75
CA PRO A 27 -26.28 5.70 -0.58
C PRO A 27 -27.55 4.86 -0.71
N ARG A 28 -28.33 5.10 -1.76
CA ARG A 28 -29.48 4.23 -2.04
C ARG A 28 -28.90 2.83 -2.22
N ALA A 29 -29.32 1.89 -1.39
CA ALA A 29 -29.10 0.48 -1.69
C ALA A 29 -29.71 0.24 -3.07
N SER A 30 -28.97 -0.38 -3.98
CA SER A 30 -29.55 -0.87 -5.22
C SER A 30 -30.71 -1.78 -4.86
N VAL A 31 -31.80 -1.71 -5.61
CA VAL A 31 -33.00 -2.53 -5.35
C VAL A 31 -32.66 -4.03 -5.40
N GLU A 32 -31.56 -4.37 -6.07
CA GLU A 32 -30.99 -5.71 -6.23
C GLU A 32 -30.19 -6.19 -4.98
N ASP A 33 -29.63 -5.29 -4.16
CA ASP A 33 -28.77 -5.64 -3.02
C ASP A 33 -29.53 -5.91 -1.71
N GLY A 34 -30.83 -5.61 -1.68
CA GLY A 34 -31.63 -5.69 -0.44
C GLY A 34 -32.05 -7.09 -0.02
N GLY A 35 -31.83 -8.12 -0.86
CA GLY A 35 -32.36 -9.48 -0.64
C GLY A 35 -33.89 -9.57 -0.55
N LEU A 36 -34.57 -8.44 -0.75
CA LEU A 36 -36.03 -8.33 -0.76
C LEU A 36 -36.50 -8.59 -2.20
N PRO A 37 -37.64 -9.29 -2.37
CA PRO A 37 -38.24 -9.43 -3.69
C PRO A 37 -38.48 -8.05 -4.28
N LEU A 38 -38.06 -7.85 -5.54
CA LEU A 38 -38.39 -6.63 -6.27
C LEU A 38 -39.91 -6.43 -6.18
N PRO A 39 -40.39 -5.21 -5.85
CA PRO A 39 -41.82 -4.94 -5.93
C PRO A 39 -42.27 -5.28 -7.36
N PRO A 40 -43.40 -5.98 -7.54
CA PRO A 40 -43.87 -6.31 -8.86
C PRO A 40 -44.02 -5.01 -9.65
N VAL A 41 -43.21 -4.87 -10.70
CA VAL A 41 -43.47 -3.87 -11.72
C VAL A 41 -44.74 -4.38 -12.39
N GLU A 42 -45.89 -3.82 -12.02
CA GLU A 42 -47.08 -3.97 -12.84
C GLU A 42 -46.69 -3.41 -14.21
N PRO A 43 -46.62 -4.25 -15.27
CA PRO A 43 -46.35 -3.73 -16.58
C PRO A 43 -47.55 -2.85 -16.92
N VAL A 44 -47.36 -1.53 -16.87
CA VAL A 44 -48.23 -0.62 -17.59
C VAL A 44 -47.99 -0.97 -19.04
N ALA A 45 -48.82 -1.88 -19.57
CA ALA A 45 -48.78 -2.22 -20.97
C ALA A 45 -48.91 -0.90 -21.73
N PRO A 46 -47.94 -0.55 -22.61
CA PRO A 46 -48.06 0.65 -23.41
C PRO A 46 -49.39 0.55 -24.15
N GLN A 47 -50.27 1.53 -23.97
CA GLN A 47 -51.52 1.56 -24.72
C GLN A 47 -51.13 1.64 -26.20
N PRO A 48 -51.59 0.71 -27.05
CA PRO A 48 -51.16 0.67 -28.43
C PRO A 48 -51.53 1.98 -29.12
N LEU A 49 -50.51 2.70 -29.62
CA LEU A 49 -50.73 3.86 -30.46
C LEU A 49 -51.22 3.37 -31.81
N GLY A 50 -52.54 3.44 -32.03
CA GLY A 50 -53.16 3.18 -33.33
C GLY A 50 -52.83 4.30 -34.32
N LEU A 51 -51.64 4.24 -34.92
CA LEU A 51 -51.20 5.20 -35.93
C LEU A 51 -51.59 4.71 -37.33
N GLU A 52 -52.04 5.64 -38.16
CA GLU A 52 -52.37 5.35 -39.56
C GLU A 52 -51.10 4.99 -40.35
N HIS A 53 -51.24 4.10 -41.34
CA HIS A 53 -50.12 3.61 -42.17
C HIS A 53 -49.20 4.72 -42.74
N PRO A 54 -49.70 5.86 -43.24
CA PRO A 54 -48.82 6.94 -43.74
C PRO A 54 -47.93 7.54 -42.65
N VAL A 55 -48.40 7.59 -41.40
CA VAL A 55 -47.66 8.10 -40.25
C VAL A 55 -46.57 7.10 -39.88
N LEU A 56 -46.91 5.80 -39.77
CA LEU A 56 -45.96 4.73 -39.50
C LEU A 56 -44.86 4.65 -40.58
N LYS A 57 -45.24 4.81 -41.85
CA LYS A 57 -44.28 4.88 -42.97
C LYS A 57 -43.32 6.08 -42.85
N SER A 58 -43.80 7.22 -42.35
CA SER A 58 -42.96 8.41 -42.14
C SER A 58 -41.96 8.24 -40.98
N LEU A 59 -42.30 7.41 -39.99
CA LEU A 59 -41.45 7.12 -38.83
C LEU A 59 -40.30 6.16 -39.15
N LEU A 60 -40.32 5.44 -40.28
CA LEU A 60 -39.30 4.43 -40.61
C LEU A 60 -37.86 4.98 -40.57
N GLY A 61 -37.65 6.23 -40.97
CA GLY A 61 -36.33 6.87 -40.92
C GLY A 61 -35.87 7.16 -39.48
N ALA A 62 -36.76 7.68 -38.62
CA ALA A 62 -36.47 7.93 -37.21
C ALA A 62 -36.28 6.62 -36.43
N TRP A 63 -37.09 5.61 -36.74
CA TRP A 63 -36.98 4.27 -36.17
C TRP A 63 -35.66 3.60 -36.57
N ALA A 64 -35.23 3.73 -37.83
CA ALA A 64 -33.93 3.20 -38.28
C ALA A 64 -32.73 3.87 -37.58
N LEU A 65 -32.89 5.10 -37.08
CA LEU A 65 -31.89 5.84 -36.30
C LEU A 65 -32.03 5.66 -34.77
N ALA A 66 -32.95 4.81 -34.31
CA ALA A 66 -33.30 4.65 -32.89
C ALA A 66 -33.69 5.98 -32.20
N ALA A 67 -34.37 6.86 -32.94
CA ALA A 67 -34.78 8.19 -32.47
C ALA A 67 -36.28 8.30 -32.11
N CYS A 68 -37.04 7.20 -32.25
CA CYS A 68 -38.45 7.13 -31.86
C CYS A 68 -38.61 6.98 -30.34
N SER A 69 -39.78 7.40 -29.80
CA SER A 69 -40.17 7.03 -28.44
C SER A 69 -40.39 5.51 -28.30
N ALA A 70 -40.53 5.02 -27.06
CA ALA A 70 -40.82 3.61 -26.81
C ALA A 70 -42.17 3.19 -27.42
N GLU A 71 -43.19 4.04 -27.33
CA GLU A 71 -44.52 3.79 -27.87
C GLU A 71 -44.54 3.82 -29.40
N GLU A 72 -43.83 4.76 -30.02
CA GLU A 72 -43.67 4.83 -31.49
C GLU A 72 -42.89 3.62 -32.02
N THR A 73 -41.85 3.18 -31.30
CA THR A 73 -41.06 2.00 -31.67
C THR A 73 -41.92 0.74 -31.69
N ALA A 74 -42.72 0.54 -30.64
CA ALA A 74 -43.64 -0.59 -30.57
C ALA A 74 -44.68 -0.57 -31.72
N ALA A 75 -45.27 0.60 -32.01
CA ALA A 75 -46.25 0.74 -33.08
C ALA A 75 -45.63 0.51 -34.49
N VAL A 76 -44.40 0.95 -34.71
CA VAL A 76 -43.66 0.66 -35.95
C VAL A 76 -43.35 -0.84 -36.06
N GLU A 77 -42.83 -1.48 -35.00
CA GLU A 77 -42.49 -2.90 -35.02
C GLU A 77 -43.69 -3.80 -35.28
N GLU A 78 -44.84 -3.52 -34.66
CA GLU A 78 -46.11 -4.18 -34.95
C GLU A 78 -46.48 -4.02 -36.44
N HIS A 79 -46.40 -2.78 -36.96
CA HIS A 79 -46.69 -2.49 -38.36
C HIS A 79 -45.75 -3.20 -39.35
N LEU A 80 -44.47 -3.34 -39.03
CA LEU A 80 -43.51 -4.06 -39.88
C LEU A 80 -43.82 -5.55 -39.99
N GLY A 81 -44.46 -6.14 -38.96
CA GLY A 81 -44.97 -7.51 -38.99
C GLY A 81 -46.11 -7.69 -40.01
N ASP A 82 -46.96 -6.68 -40.18
CA ASP A 82 -48.15 -6.72 -41.03
C ASP A 82 -47.93 -6.15 -42.44
N CYS A 83 -46.88 -5.37 -42.68
CA CYS A 83 -46.63 -4.68 -43.95
C CYS A 83 -45.24 -4.94 -44.53
N GLY A 84 -45.15 -5.88 -45.48
CA GLY A 84 -43.88 -6.24 -46.15
C GLY A 84 -43.18 -5.08 -46.86
N ALA A 85 -43.93 -4.13 -47.45
CA ALA A 85 -43.34 -2.98 -48.13
C ALA A 85 -42.62 -2.02 -47.16
N CYS A 86 -43.17 -1.83 -45.96
CA CYS A 86 -42.52 -1.06 -44.90
C CYS A 86 -41.36 -1.83 -44.27
N ALA A 87 -41.48 -3.16 -44.12
CA ALA A 87 -40.38 -4.02 -43.66
C ALA A 87 -39.15 -3.95 -44.58
N ASP A 88 -39.37 -4.01 -45.89
CA ASP A 88 -38.30 -3.88 -46.88
C ASP A 88 -37.63 -2.51 -46.86
N GLU A 89 -38.42 -1.45 -46.70
CA GLU A 89 -37.91 -0.08 -46.58
C GLU A 89 -37.15 0.13 -45.26
N ALA A 90 -37.67 -0.38 -44.15
CA ALA A 90 -37.03 -0.35 -42.85
C ALA A 90 -35.66 -1.06 -42.87
N ARG A 91 -35.56 -2.20 -43.55
CA ARG A 91 -34.29 -2.91 -43.76
C ARG A 91 -33.30 -2.08 -44.57
N ARG A 92 -33.73 -1.50 -45.70
CA ARG A 92 -32.88 -0.61 -46.52
C ARG A 92 -32.37 0.59 -45.73
N LEU A 93 -33.23 1.22 -44.93
CA LEU A 93 -32.86 2.35 -44.09
C LEU A 93 -31.85 1.95 -43.01
N ARG A 94 -32.01 0.79 -42.35
CA ARG A 94 -31.01 0.29 -41.40
C ARG A 94 -29.66 -0.03 -42.05
N GLU A 95 -29.67 -0.62 -43.24
CA GLU A 95 -28.44 -0.83 -44.04
C GLU A 95 -27.76 0.50 -44.36
N ALA A 96 -28.52 1.54 -44.72
CA ALA A 96 -27.99 2.88 -44.98
C ALA A 96 -27.46 3.57 -43.71
N VAL A 97 -28.13 3.44 -42.56
CA VAL A 97 -27.65 3.96 -41.27
C VAL A 97 -26.31 3.32 -40.88
N GLY A 98 -26.13 2.02 -41.12
CA GLY A 98 -24.87 1.32 -40.91
C GLY A 98 -23.70 1.84 -41.78
N LEU A 99 -23.98 2.52 -42.88
CA LEU A 99 -22.96 3.19 -43.71
C LEU A 99 -22.64 4.62 -43.22
N LEU A 100 -23.57 5.27 -42.51
CA LEU A 100 -23.43 6.64 -41.99
C LEU A 100 -22.79 6.68 -40.61
N GLN A 101 -23.07 5.70 -39.75
CA GLN A 101 -22.43 5.56 -38.45
C GLN A 101 -21.17 4.69 -38.57
N ARG A 102 -20.00 5.27 -38.28
CA ARG A 102 -18.85 4.43 -37.93
C ARG A 102 -19.22 3.69 -36.64
N PRO A 103 -18.99 2.36 -36.53
CA PRO A 103 -19.15 1.68 -35.26
C PRO A 103 -18.16 2.31 -34.27
N GLU A 104 -18.68 3.13 -33.36
CA GLU A 104 -17.93 3.61 -32.21
C GLU A 104 -17.81 2.45 -31.22
N SER A 105 -16.62 2.24 -30.66
CA SER A 105 -16.45 1.22 -29.63
C SER A 105 -17.30 1.59 -28.41
N LEU A 106 -18.01 0.61 -27.86
CA LEU A 106 -18.67 0.74 -26.56
C LEU A 106 -17.65 0.71 -25.40
N ASP A 107 -16.37 0.46 -25.69
CA ASP A 107 -15.31 0.49 -24.70
C ASP A 107 -15.11 1.92 -24.20
N LEU A 108 -15.36 2.11 -22.90
CA LEU A 108 -15.04 3.35 -22.23
C LEU A 108 -13.52 3.55 -22.24
N ASP A 109 -13.08 4.80 -22.42
CA ASP A 109 -11.68 5.19 -22.19
C ASP A 109 -11.22 4.64 -20.83
N PRO A 110 -10.15 3.83 -20.75
CA PRO A 110 -9.69 3.24 -19.49
C PRO A 110 -9.37 4.27 -18.40
N GLY A 111 -9.01 5.50 -18.79
CA GLY A 111 -8.78 6.64 -17.91
C GLY A 111 -10.05 7.39 -17.49
N LEU A 112 -11.22 7.10 -18.06
CA LEU A 112 -12.49 7.78 -17.73
C LEU A 112 -12.82 7.65 -16.25
N ARG A 113 -12.70 6.46 -15.67
CA ARG A 113 -12.96 6.23 -14.24
C ARG A 113 -12.07 7.14 -13.37
N THR A 114 -10.78 7.19 -13.68
CA THR A 114 -9.82 8.03 -12.96
C THR A 114 -10.18 9.51 -13.07
N ARG A 115 -10.48 10.01 -14.27
CA ARG A 115 -10.89 11.41 -14.50
C ARG A 115 -12.19 11.76 -13.78
N VAL A 116 -13.17 10.84 -13.76
CA VAL A 116 -14.45 11.03 -13.06
C VAL A 116 -14.25 11.09 -11.55
N ILE A 117 -13.49 10.15 -10.99
CA ILE A 117 -13.17 10.15 -9.54
C ILE A 117 -12.41 11.42 -9.16
N GLU A 118 -11.40 11.81 -9.93
CA GLU A 118 -10.65 13.05 -9.72
C GLU A 118 -11.56 14.28 -9.76
N GLY A 119 -12.44 14.38 -10.75
CA GLY A 119 -13.44 15.46 -10.82
C GLY A 119 -14.42 15.45 -9.64
N CYS A 120 -14.81 14.28 -9.14
CA CYS A 120 -15.64 14.15 -7.94
C CYS A 120 -14.91 14.58 -6.66
N LEU A 121 -13.65 14.17 -6.50
CA LEU A 121 -12.81 14.57 -5.36
C LEU A 121 -12.47 16.07 -5.38
N GLY A 122 -12.27 16.65 -6.57
CA GLY A 122 -12.09 18.10 -6.73
C GLY A 122 -13.34 18.89 -6.33
N ARG A 123 -14.54 18.39 -6.66
CA ARG A 123 -15.81 19.00 -6.25
C ARG A 123 -16.10 18.83 -4.76
N ARG A 124 -15.69 17.70 -4.17
CA ARG A 124 -15.92 17.38 -2.77
C ARG A 124 -14.60 16.95 -2.12
N PRO A 125 -13.71 17.91 -1.80
CA PRO A 125 -12.44 17.58 -1.20
C PRO A 125 -12.65 16.93 0.18
N PRO A 126 -11.78 15.99 0.57
CA PRO A 126 -11.82 15.42 1.90
C PRO A 126 -11.61 16.53 2.93
N ARG A 127 -12.38 16.50 4.02
CA ARG A 127 -12.22 17.49 5.11
C ARG A 127 -10.82 17.44 5.73
N ILE A 128 -10.21 16.25 5.69
CA ILE A 128 -8.89 15.97 6.20
C ILE A 128 -8.18 15.17 5.10
N PRO A 129 -7.31 15.80 4.30
CA PRO A 129 -6.60 15.11 3.24
C PRO A 129 -5.49 14.22 3.83
N VAL A 130 -5.27 13.07 3.20
CA VAL A 130 -4.06 12.26 3.45
C VAL A 130 -2.85 13.02 2.90
N PRO A 131 -1.74 13.13 3.64
CA PRO A 131 -0.52 13.75 3.13
C PRO A 131 -0.02 13.02 1.89
N VAL A 132 0.49 13.76 0.89
CA VAL A 132 0.94 13.18 -0.39
C VAL A 132 1.98 12.08 -0.18
N TRP A 133 2.89 12.23 0.78
CA TRP A 133 3.93 11.26 1.10
C TRP A 133 3.41 9.98 1.79
N ALA A 134 2.15 9.96 2.25
CA ALA A 134 1.49 8.79 2.81
C ALA A 134 0.45 8.17 1.85
N ALA A 135 0.21 8.79 0.69
CA ALA A 135 -0.83 8.38 -0.24
C ALA A 135 -0.61 6.96 -0.81
N SER A 136 0.65 6.58 -1.07
CA SER A 136 0.98 5.23 -1.53
C SER A 136 0.60 4.18 -0.48
N TYR A 137 0.90 4.42 0.80
CA TYR A 137 0.54 3.50 1.88
C TYR A 137 -0.98 3.35 2.04
N ASP A 138 -1.71 4.46 2.06
CA ASP A 138 -3.19 4.46 2.11
C ASP A 138 -3.80 3.68 0.93
N ALA A 139 -3.28 3.89 -0.28
CA ALA A 139 -3.77 3.21 -1.46
C ALA A 139 -3.46 1.70 -1.44
N GLU A 140 -2.23 1.28 -1.15
CA GLU A 140 -1.86 -0.14 -1.22
C GLU A 140 -2.53 -0.95 -0.09
N THR A 141 -2.66 -0.38 1.12
CA THR A 141 -3.40 -1.01 2.22
C THR A 141 -4.90 -1.15 1.89
N ALA A 142 -5.52 -0.14 1.28
CA ALA A 142 -6.91 -0.22 0.82
C ALA A 142 -7.12 -1.26 -0.28
N ARG A 143 -6.16 -1.41 -1.21
CA ARG A 143 -6.21 -2.43 -2.27
C ARG A 143 -6.08 -3.83 -1.69
N LEU A 144 -5.17 -4.04 -0.74
CA LEU A 144 -5.04 -5.32 -0.04
C LEU A 144 -6.31 -5.62 0.79
N ASP A 145 -6.86 -4.65 1.52
CA ASP A 145 -8.10 -4.88 2.29
C ASP A 145 -9.28 -5.24 1.38
N ALA A 146 -9.36 -4.67 0.17
CA ALA A 146 -10.36 -5.04 -0.82
C ALA A 146 -10.19 -6.49 -1.29
N LEU A 147 -8.95 -6.94 -1.58
CA LEU A 147 -8.67 -8.34 -1.90
C LEU A 147 -9.10 -9.28 -0.77
N LEU A 148 -8.72 -8.95 0.47
CA LEU A 148 -9.04 -9.75 1.66
C LEU A 148 -10.53 -9.75 2.03
N GLN A 149 -11.31 -8.80 1.50
CA GLN A 149 -12.74 -8.72 1.78
C GLN A 149 -13.53 -9.90 1.21
N ASP A 150 -13.07 -10.43 0.09
CA ASP A 150 -13.76 -11.49 -0.65
C ASP A 150 -13.33 -12.90 -0.23
N PHE A 151 -12.36 -13.01 0.69
CA PHE A 151 -11.80 -14.30 1.12
C PHE A 151 -12.74 -15.05 2.07
N GLY A 152 -12.96 -16.33 1.76
CA GLY A 152 -13.52 -17.32 2.69
C GLY A 152 -12.47 -17.86 3.66
N ASP A 153 -12.89 -18.73 4.58
CA ASP A 153 -12.00 -19.25 5.63
C ASP A 153 -10.85 -20.13 5.07
N ALA A 154 -11.03 -20.76 3.90
CA ALA A 154 -10.01 -21.60 3.29
C ALA A 154 -8.83 -20.78 2.74
N GLU A 155 -9.12 -19.65 2.09
CA GLU A 155 -8.13 -18.75 1.49
C GLU A 155 -7.16 -18.20 2.56
N TRP A 156 -7.63 -17.92 3.77
CA TRP A 156 -6.78 -17.49 4.89
C TRP A 156 -5.68 -18.49 5.27
N HIS A 157 -5.87 -19.77 4.94
CA HIS A 157 -4.93 -20.86 5.21
C HIS A 157 -4.13 -21.26 3.96
N ALA A 158 -4.33 -20.60 2.82
CA ALA A 158 -3.57 -20.86 1.61
C ALA A 158 -2.07 -20.66 1.86
N PRO A 159 -1.20 -21.60 1.42
CA PRO A 159 0.21 -21.56 1.74
C PRO A 159 0.93 -20.48 0.92
N VAL A 160 1.65 -19.60 1.61
CA VAL A 160 2.47 -18.54 1.01
C VAL A 160 3.95 -18.83 1.30
N ARG A 161 4.83 -18.49 0.36
CA ARG A 161 6.28 -18.56 0.54
C ARG A 161 6.89 -17.17 0.42
N LEU A 162 7.22 -16.59 1.57
CA LEU A 162 8.00 -15.36 1.63
C LEU A 162 9.43 -15.64 1.14
N ARG A 163 9.96 -14.74 0.30
CA ARG A 163 11.31 -14.81 -0.28
C ARG A 163 12.05 -13.51 0.00
N TRP A 164 13.34 -13.60 0.31
CA TRP A 164 14.22 -12.44 0.48
C TRP A 164 15.68 -12.88 0.37
N PHE A 165 16.63 -11.95 0.30
CA PHE A 165 18.06 -12.23 0.21
C PHE A 165 18.78 -12.04 1.54
N ARG A 166 19.73 -12.93 1.83
CA ARG A 166 20.69 -12.78 2.93
C ARG A 166 22.09 -13.09 2.41
N GLY A 167 22.96 -12.08 2.43
CA GLY A 167 24.30 -12.20 1.86
C GLY A 167 24.24 -12.27 0.33
N GLU A 168 24.68 -13.39 -0.24
CA GLU A 168 24.53 -13.70 -1.68
C GLU A 168 23.44 -14.74 -1.97
N GLY A 169 22.77 -15.27 -0.93
CA GLY A 169 21.80 -16.37 -1.09
C GLY A 169 20.35 -15.93 -0.94
N ALA A 170 19.49 -16.46 -1.81
CA ALA A 170 18.05 -16.42 -1.62
C ALA A 170 17.65 -17.25 -0.39
N THR A 171 16.77 -16.69 0.44
CA THR A 171 16.19 -17.31 1.63
C THR A 171 14.67 -17.33 1.49
N SER A 172 14.00 -18.30 2.12
CA SER A 172 12.55 -18.33 2.14
C SER A 172 11.97 -18.83 3.46
N ARG A 173 10.70 -18.49 3.70
CA ARG A 173 9.90 -18.94 4.84
C ARG A 173 8.51 -19.30 4.36
N ARG A 174 8.04 -20.49 4.74
CA ARG A 174 6.64 -20.90 4.51
C ARG A 174 5.75 -20.31 5.58
N THR A 175 4.61 -19.81 5.16
CA THR A 175 3.55 -19.27 6.03
C THR A 175 2.19 -19.47 5.35
N THR A 176 1.15 -18.80 5.84
CA THR A 176 -0.18 -18.73 5.20
C THR A 176 -0.54 -17.28 4.89
N VAL A 177 -1.62 -17.05 4.13
CA VAL A 177 -2.18 -15.71 3.93
C VAL A 177 -2.37 -14.98 5.27
N ALA A 178 -2.97 -15.62 6.28
CA ALA A 178 -3.10 -15.03 7.60
C ALA A 178 -1.75 -14.72 8.25
N GLY A 179 -0.74 -15.57 8.04
CA GLY A 179 0.62 -15.34 8.50
C GLY A 179 1.30 -14.14 7.84
N VAL A 180 1.01 -13.87 6.56
CA VAL A 180 1.46 -12.66 5.85
C VAL A 180 0.82 -11.40 6.42
N ILE A 181 -0.50 -11.41 6.69
CA ILE A 181 -1.17 -10.27 7.32
C ILE A 181 -0.66 -10.03 8.75
N ALA A 182 -0.39 -11.11 9.49
CA ALA A 182 0.26 -11.03 10.80
C ALA A 182 1.66 -10.41 10.71
N HIS A 183 2.44 -10.76 9.68
CA HIS A 183 3.74 -10.15 9.40
C HIS A 183 3.59 -8.64 9.14
N LEU A 184 2.69 -8.23 8.24
CA LEU A 184 2.46 -6.81 7.95
C LEU A 184 2.04 -6.02 9.21
N LEU A 185 1.11 -6.55 10.00
CA LEU A 185 0.69 -5.98 11.28
C LEU A 185 1.87 -5.83 12.26
N ALA A 186 2.69 -6.87 12.41
CA ALA A 186 3.83 -6.83 13.31
C ALA A 186 4.83 -5.75 12.90
N VAL A 187 5.19 -5.65 11.62
CA VAL A 187 6.21 -4.72 11.14
C VAL A 187 5.69 -3.28 11.04
N ASP A 188 4.42 -3.06 10.66
CA ASP A 188 3.78 -1.73 10.69
C ASP A 188 3.73 -1.16 12.12
N GLY A 189 3.83 -2.01 13.14
CA GLY A 189 4.03 -1.62 14.53
C GLY A 189 5.27 -0.74 14.77
N LEU A 190 6.31 -0.82 13.93
CA LEU A 190 7.45 0.11 13.98
C LEU A 190 7.01 1.57 13.72
N VAL A 191 6.13 1.76 12.75
CA VAL A 191 5.56 3.07 12.41
C VAL A 191 4.56 3.50 13.49
N ALA A 192 3.76 2.56 14.00
CA ALA A 192 2.83 2.81 15.11
C ALA A 192 3.57 3.37 16.34
N LEU A 193 4.65 2.71 16.76
CA LEU A 193 5.49 3.14 17.87
C LEU A 193 6.08 4.54 17.65
N ALA A 194 6.60 4.82 16.45
CA ALA A 194 7.13 6.14 16.13
C ALA A 194 6.05 7.24 16.21
N LEU A 195 4.81 6.91 15.85
CA LEU A 195 3.66 7.81 15.96
C LEU A 195 3.04 7.87 17.36
N GLY A 196 3.56 7.12 18.34
CA GLY A 196 3.02 7.06 19.70
C GLY A 196 1.70 6.30 19.81
N LEU A 197 1.44 5.37 18.88
CA LEU A 197 0.31 4.45 18.92
C LEU A 197 0.71 3.13 19.60
N ASP A 198 -0.28 2.32 19.97
CA ASP A 198 -0.07 1.03 20.62
C ASP A 198 0.71 0.05 19.72
N ASP A 199 1.59 -0.74 20.33
CA ASP A 199 2.31 -1.81 19.63
C ASP A 199 1.45 -3.09 19.59
N PRO A 200 1.12 -3.65 18.41
CA PRO A 200 0.38 -4.89 18.29
C PRO A 200 1.04 -6.09 18.98
N LEU A 201 2.36 -6.08 19.21
CA LEU A 201 3.05 -7.12 19.99
C LEU A 201 2.75 -7.04 21.48
N THR A 202 2.37 -5.88 22.00
CA THR A 202 2.01 -5.66 23.42
C THR A 202 0.51 -5.79 23.67
N ALA A 203 -0.32 -5.62 22.65
CA ALA A 203 -1.77 -5.74 22.74
C ALA A 203 -2.27 -7.17 23.09
N GLY A 204 -1.40 -8.19 22.97
CA GLY A 204 -1.67 -9.56 23.43
C GLY A 204 -1.48 -9.78 24.93
N GLU A 205 -0.82 -8.86 25.63
CA GLU A 205 -0.71 -8.84 27.10
C GLU A 205 -1.72 -7.86 27.68
N ALA A 206 -2.98 -8.27 27.80
CA ALA A 206 -3.89 -7.57 28.70
C ALA A 206 -3.29 -7.59 30.12
N PRO A 207 -3.33 -6.49 30.89
CA PRO A 207 -2.85 -6.51 32.26
C PRO A 207 -3.82 -7.32 33.12
N GLY A 208 -3.54 -8.61 33.25
CA GLY A 208 -4.10 -9.43 34.32
C GLY A 208 -3.66 -8.81 35.63
N LYS A 209 -4.60 -8.18 36.36
CA LYS A 209 -4.38 -7.85 37.76
C LYS A 209 -3.93 -9.14 38.47
N PRO A 210 -2.86 -9.13 39.27
CA PRO A 210 -2.58 -10.28 40.13
C PRO A 210 -3.75 -10.42 41.09
N ASP A 211 -4.39 -11.59 41.10
CA ASP A 211 -5.30 -11.96 42.17
C ASP A 211 -4.51 -11.93 43.49
N GLU A 212 -4.99 -11.10 44.42
CA GLU A 212 -4.41 -10.84 45.75
C GLU A 212 -4.47 -12.05 46.71
N ALA A 213 -4.57 -13.28 46.19
CA ALA A 213 -4.77 -14.49 46.97
C ALA A 213 -3.50 -15.33 47.21
N ASP A 214 -2.42 -15.14 46.46
CA ASP A 214 -1.24 -16.02 46.55
C ASP A 214 -0.02 -15.41 47.29
N ALA A 215 -0.13 -14.19 47.82
CA ALA A 215 0.94 -13.54 48.58
C ALA A 215 1.07 -14.04 50.04
N ALA A 216 0.21 -14.95 50.50
CA ALA A 216 0.14 -15.36 51.91
C ALA A 216 0.96 -16.62 52.27
N ASN A 217 1.70 -17.22 51.35
CA ASN A 217 2.42 -18.47 51.69
C ASN A 217 3.84 -18.53 51.13
N LYS A 218 4.71 -17.64 51.63
CA LYS A 218 6.16 -17.89 51.72
C LYS A 218 6.82 -16.88 52.66
N ALA A 219 6.45 -16.96 53.93
CA ALA A 219 7.25 -16.41 55.01
C ALA A 219 7.52 -17.54 56.00
N ASP A 220 8.52 -18.36 55.71
CA ASP A 220 9.27 -19.00 56.78
C ASP A 220 10.66 -19.45 56.33
N LYS A 221 11.65 -19.10 57.16
CA LYS A 221 13.06 -19.51 57.18
C LYS A 221 14.02 -18.90 56.16
N ALA A 222 14.78 -17.90 56.60
CA ALA A 222 16.15 -18.12 57.08
C ALA A 222 16.72 -16.84 57.70
N ASP A 223 17.02 -16.92 58.99
CA ASP A 223 17.82 -15.96 59.75
C ASP A 223 19.29 -15.96 59.31
N GLY A 224 19.87 -14.75 59.34
CA GLY A 224 21.17 -14.45 59.96
C GLY A 224 22.46 -14.86 59.23
N GLN A 225 23.24 -13.87 58.77
CA GLN A 225 24.39 -13.36 59.53
C GLN A 225 25.00 -12.09 58.87
N HIS A 226 25.32 -11.11 59.71
CA HIS A 226 26.04 -9.88 59.42
C HIS A 226 27.55 -10.08 59.21
N GLY A 227 28.19 -9.15 58.49
CA GLY A 227 29.64 -8.88 58.53
C GLY A 227 30.01 -7.68 57.63
N PRO A 228 30.49 -6.54 58.19
CA PRO A 228 30.62 -5.26 57.49
C PRO A 228 32.04 -4.98 56.99
N ASP A 229 32.20 -4.14 55.96
CA ASP A 229 33.26 -3.13 55.97
C ASP A 229 33.03 -2.02 54.94
N GLY A 230 33.28 -0.79 55.37
CA GLY A 230 33.04 0.43 54.62
C GLY A 230 34.25 0.96 53.86
N SER A 231 34.03 2.00 53.06
CA SER A 231 34.95 3.12 52.92
C SER A 231 34.30 4.25 52.12
N TYR A 232 34.28 5.43 52.73
CA TYR A 232 34.01 6.72 52.11
C TYR A 232 35.15 7.13 51.15
N GLY A 233 34.81 7.86 50.09
CA GLY A 233 35.77 8.55 49.21
C GLY A 233 35.05 9.59 48.35
N SER A 234 35.29 10.87 48.66
CA SER A 234 34.69 12.06 48.06
C SER A 234 35.52 12.64 46.90
N GLY A 235 34.85 13.40 46.00
CA GLY A 235 35.48 14.43 45.14
C GLY A 235 35.22 14.30 43.62
N GLY A 236 34.39 15.18 43.05
CA GLY A 236 34.07 15.27 41.59
C GLY A 236 35.11 16.04 40.75
N PRO A 237 34.77 16.72 39.63
CA PRO A 237 33.52 16.75 38.85
C PRO A 237 33.70 16.64 37.30
N THR A 238 32.57 16.70 36.58
CA THR A 238 32.38 17.05 35.15
C THR A 238 32.78 16.08 34.03
N GLY A 239 31.76 15.65 33.27
CA GLY A 239 31.87 14.98 31.98
C GLY A 239 30.59 14.20 31.68
N VAL A 240 29.60 14.85 31.05
CA VAL A 240 28.34 14.21 30.64
C VAL A 240 28.63 13.24 29.49
N ALA A 241 29.04 12.03 29.85
CA ALA A 241 28.97 10.86 29.00
C ALA A 241 27.67 10.14 29.36
N GLY A 242 26.66 10.25 28.50
CA GLY A 242 25.48 9.41 28.59
C GLY A 242 25.92 7.96 28.47
N THR A 243 25.96 7.25 29.60
CA THR A 243 26.16 5.81 29.63
C THR A 243 24.94 5.19 28.96
N ALA A 244 25.12 4.75 27.72
CA ALA A 244 24.19 3.82 27.10
C ALA A 244 24.07 2.62 28.04
N GLY A 245 22.90 2.48 28.69
CA GLY A 245 22.53 1.21 29.31
C GLY A 245 22.57 0.10 28.26
N PRO A 246 22.64 -1.18 28.67
CA PRO A 246 22.65 -2.28 27.72
C PRO A 246 21.45 -2.13 26.79
N ALA A 247 21.71 -1.85 25.51
CA ALA A 247 20.67 -1.75 24.51
C ALA A 247 19.88 -3.05 24.56
N GLY A 248 18.57 -2.95 24.81
CA GLY A 248 17.67 -4.08 24.69
C GLY A 248 17.77 -4.71 23.29
N PRO A 249 17.23 -5.91 23.08
CA PRO A 249 17.28 -6.57 21.78
C PRO A 249 16.78 -5.63 20.69
N VAL A 250 17.57 -5.46 19.63
CA VAL A 250 17.26 -4.58 18.50
C VAL A 250 15.97 -5.07 17.82
N ASP A 251 14.98 -4.19 17.70
CA ASP A 251 13.67 -4.54 17.16
C ASP A 251 13.67 -4.44 15.62
N THR A 252 13.95 -5.57 14.97
CA THR A 252 14.03 -5.69 13.51
C THR A 252 12.71 -6.24 12.96
N PRO A 253 12.35 -5.96 11.69
CA PRO A 253 11.17 -6.55 11.04
C PRO A 253 11.06 -8.07 11.26
N ALA A 254 12.11 -8.83 10.90
CA ALA A 254 12.16 -10.27 11.12
C ALA A 254 11.94 -10.70 12.58
N ARG A 255 12.52 -9.99 13.56
CA ARG A 255 12.32 -10.31 14.98
C ARG A 255 10.88 -10.06 15.41
N ARG A 256 10.25 -8.97 14.95
CA ARG A 256 8.85 -8.65 15.24
C ARG A 256 7.91 -9.68 14.62
N THR A 257 8.16 -10.06 13.37
CA THR A 257 7.43 -11.12 12.67
C THR A 257 7.48 -12.44 13.44
N GLU A 258 8.69 -12.91 13.80
CA GLU A 258 8.84 -14.17 14.53
C GLU A 258 8.26 -14.08 15.96
N ALA A 259 8.36 -12.93 16.63
CA ALA A 259 7.74 -12.73 17.94
C ALA A 259 6.21 -12.81 17.87
N PHE A 260 5.59 -12.19 16.85
CA PHE A 260 4.15 -12.26 16.65
C PHE A 260 3.68 -13.70 16.37
N TRP A 261 4.37 -14.39 15.46
CA TRP A 261 4.05 -15.78 15.13
C TRP A 261 4.26 -16.72 16.32
N ALA A 262 5.32 -16.54 17.11
CA ALA A 262 5.60 -17.36 18.29
C ALA A 262 4.64 -17.10 19.45
N GLY A 263 4.13 -15.87 19.59
CA GLY A 263 3.15 -15.50 20.62
C GLY A 263 1.74 -16.04 20.38
N SER A 264 1.45 -16.54 19.18
CA SER A 264 0.14 -17.07 18.83
C SER A 264 0.04 -18.56 19.20
N HIS A 265 -0.93 -18.94 20.05
CA HIS A 265 -1.12 -20.35 20.45
C HIS A 265 -1.50 -21.27 19.28
N PHE A 266 -2.18 -20.71 18.28
CA PHE A 266 -2.48 -21.34 17.00
C PHE A 266 -1.89 -20.50 15.87
N PRO A 267 -1.65 -21.09 14.67
CA PRO A 267 -1.31 -20.29 13.50
C PRO A 267 -2.30 -19.14 13.30
N PRO A 268 -1.85 -17.96 12.84
CA PRO A 268 -2.74 -16.85 12.51
C PRO A 268 -3.90 -17.30 11.63
N THR A 269 -5.09 -16.76 11.90
CA THR A 269 -6.32 -17.01 11.12
C THR A 269 -6.89 -15.68 10.61
N ARG A 270 -8.05 -15.71 9.95
CA ARG A 270 -8.83 -14.52 9.56
C ARG A 270 -8.94 -13.43 10.64
N SER A 271 -8.88 -13.79 11.93
CA SER A 271 -8.97 -12.84 13.04
C SER A 271 -7.93 -11.71 12.98
N VAL A 272 -6.79 -11.90 12.29
CA VAL A 272 -5.75 -10.86 12.15
C VAL A 272 -6.16 -9.69 11.26
N ARG A 273 -7.17 -9.86 10.39
CA ARG A 273 -7.61 -8.80 9.46
C ARG A 273 -8.12 -7.57 10.19
N GLY A 274 -8.90 -7.76 11.25
CA GLY A 274 -9.48 -6.67 12.03
C GLY A 274 -8.40 -5.75 12.62
N PRO A 275 -7.50 -6.28 13.46
CA PRO A 275 -6.38 -5.53 14.04
C PRO A 275 -5.47 -4.87 12.99
N TRP A 276 -5.12 -5.58 11.91
CA TRP A 276 -4.33 -5.03 10.81
C TRP A 276 -5.03 -3.82 10.14
N ARG A 277 -6.31 -3.95 9.83
CA ARG A 277 -7.11 -2.88 9.23
C ARG A 277 -7.30 -1.68 10.16
N GLU A 278 -7.48 -1.93 11.46
CA GLU A 278 -7.57 -0.86 12.45
C GLU A 278 -6.26 -0.10 12.59
N GLN A 279 -5.13 -0.81 12.60
CA GLN A 279 -3.79 -0.20 12.67
C GLN A 279 -3.50 0.65 11.43
N THR A 280 -3.70 0.11 10.23
CA THR A 280 -3.44 0.85 8.97
C THR A 280 -4.25 2.15 8.91
N HIS A 281 -5.52 2.11 9.29
CA HIS A 281 -6.35 3.30 9.43
C HIS A 281 -5.85 4.26 10.52
N ALA A 282 -5.39 3.77 11.67
CA ALA A 282 -4.85 4.61 12.73
C ALA A 282 -3.57 5.33 12.29
N LEU A 283 -2.69 4.66 11.54
CA LEU A 283 -1.48 5.25 10.97
C LEU A 283 -1.83 6.39 10.02
N VAL A 284 -2.66 6.12 9.00
CA VAL A 284 -3.10 7.13 8.00
C VAL A 284 -3.81 8.30 8.68
N ARG A 285 -4.70 8.01 9.62
CA ARG A 285 -5.41 9.04 10.39
C ARG A 285 -4.42 9.93 11.14
N THR A 286 -3.49 9.34 11.88
CA THR A 286 -2.54 10.09 12.71
C THR A 286 -1.66 11.02 11.88
N VAL A 287 -1.12 10.55 10.75
CA VAL A 287 -0.31 11.41 9.86
C VAL A 287 -1.15 12.51 9.19
N SER A 288 -2.43 12.28 8.96
CA SER A 288 -3.34 13.28 8.38
C SER A 288 -3.68 14.42 9.35
N PHE A 289 -3.61 14.19 10.66
CA PHE A 289 -3.87 15.22 11.68
C PHE A 289 -2.62 15.97 12.15
N THR A 290 -1.43 15.42 11.94
CA THR A 290 -0.18 15.95 12.51
C THR A 290 0.58 16.93 11.61
N GLY A 291 0.07 17.19 10.39
CA GLY A 291 0.68 18.13 9.44
C GLY A 291 2.01 17.64 8.85
N GLY A 292 2.85 18.55 8.36
CA GLY A 292 4.16 18.21 7.74
C GLY A 292 5.29 17.92 8.74
N GLY A 293 5.12 18.24 10.02
CA GLY A 293 6.15 18.13 11.07
C GLY A 293 6.71 16.72 11.33
N PRO A 294 5.90 15.64 11.32
CA PRO A 294 6.41 14.29 11.59
C PRO A 294 7.07 13.62 10.38
N ALA A 295 6.98 14.17 9.16
CA ALA A 295 7.51 13.53 7.96
C ALA A 295 9.03 13.26 8.01
N THR A 296 9.77 13.97 8.86
CA THR A 296 11.22 13.80 9.08
C THR A 296 11.56 13.00 10.32
N MET A 297 10.58 12.61 11.13
CA MET A 297 10.79 11.82 12.34
C MET A 297 11.42 10.46 11.99
N PRO A 298 12.49 10.02 12.68
CA PRO A 298 13.09 8.73 12.38
C PRO A 298 12.23 7.56 12.88
N VAL A 299 12.04 6.56 12.02
CA VAL A 299 11.48 5.24 12.32
C VAL A 299 12.62 4.24 12.31
N SER A 300 12.85 3.57 13.44
CA SER A 300 13.91 2.57 13.58
C SER A 300 13.48 1.24 12.96
N TYR A 301 14.34 0.66 12.12
CA TYR A 301 14.24 -0.71 11.61
C TYR A 301 15.29 -1.62 12.28
N GLY A 302 15.86 -1.15 13.38
CA GLY A 302 16.95 -1.78 14.09
C GLY A 302 18.32 -1.40 13.54
N GLY A 303 18.73 -1.99 12.43
CA GLY A 303 20.06 -1.77 11.83
C GLY A 303 20.21 -0.42 11.11
N PHE A 304 19.10 0.25 10.82
CA PHE A 304 19.03 1.55 10.16
C PHE A 304 17.73 2.26 10.58
N ALA A 305 17.58 3.52 10.19
CA ALA A 305 16.36 4.27 10.38
C ALA A 305 15.97 5.01 9.10
N LEU A 306 14.67 5.13 8.84
CA LEU A 306 14.12 5.92 7.75
C LEU A 306 13.34 7.11 8.33
N PRO A 307 13.37 8.29 7.70
CA PRO A 307 12.38 9.32 7.99
C PRO A 307 10.97 8.74 7.79
N LEU A 308 9.99 9.17 8.58
CA LEU A 308 8.62 8.63 8.56
C LEU A 308 8.02 8.61 7.15
N ARG A 309 8.26 9.63 6.33
CA ARG A 309 7.80 9.65 4.94
C ARG A 309 8.36 8.51 4.09
N ASP A 310 9.63 8.17 4.30
CA ASP A 310 10.33 7.10 3.58
C ASP A 310 9.90 5.74 4.18
N ALA A 311 9.69 5.67 5.49
CA ALA A 311 9.12 4.49 6.15
C ALA A 311 7.71 4.18 5.60
N MET A 312 6.85 5.17 5.39
CA MET A 312 5.51 4.94 4.80
C MET A 312 5.60 4.43 3.35
N LEU A 313 6.55 4.93 2.55
CA LEU A 313 6.81 4.42 1.20
C LEU A 313 7.33 2.98 1.23
N ASP A 314 8.25 2.67 2.15
CA ASP A 314 8.74 1.32 2.40
C ASP A 314 7.60 0.37 2.79
N ARG A 315 6.74 0.78 3.74
CA ARG A 315 5.58 -0.03 4.14
C ARG A 315 4.57 -0.20 3.00
N ALA A 316 4.40 0.80 2.13
CA ALA A 316 3.56 0.68 0.93
C ALA A 316 4.13 -0.36 -0.06
N PHE A 317 5.45 -0.35 -0.27
CA PHE A 317 6.14 -1.34 -1.11
C PHE A 317 5.94 -2.77 -0.56
N GLU A 318 6.20 -2.96 0.73
CA GLU A 318 6.03 -4.25 1.41
C GLU A 318 4.56 -4.72 1.38
N CYS A 319 3.59 -3.82 1.55
CA CYS A 319 2.17 -4.13 1.43
C CYS A 319 1.79 -4.61 0.03
N TRP A 320 2.30 -3.94 -1.02
CA TRP A 320 2.06 -4.36 -2.40
C TRP A 320 2.70 -5.71 -2.73
N VAL A 321 3.98 -5.89 -2.41
CA VAL A 321 4.72 -7.15 -2.65
C VAL A 321 4.01 -8.32 -1.98
N HIS A 322 3.60 -8.16 -0.73
CA HIS A 322 2.90 -9.21 -0.02
C HIS A 322 1.44 -9.41 -0.47
N ALA A 323 0.81 -8.39 -1.06
CA ALA A 323 -0.45 -8.58 -1.76
C ALA A 323 -0.28 -9.41 -3.03
N GLU A 324 0.83 -9.25 -3.77
CA GLU A 324 1.19 -10.13 -4.91
C GLU A 324 1.44 -11.57 -4.44
N ASP A 325 2.20 -11.77 -3.35
CA ASP A 325 2.40 -13.10 -2.74
C ASP A 325 1.08 -13.79 -2.38
N ILE A 326 0.14 -13.04 -1.78
CA ILE A 326 -1.18 -13.55 -1.41
C ILE A 326 -1.99 -13.87 -2.66
N ALA A 327 -2.02 -12.97 -3.63
CA ALA A 327 -2.78 -13.13 -4.86
C ALA A 327 -2.29 -14.33 -5.69
N GLU A 328 -0.96 -14.54 -5.77
CA GLU A 328 -0.37 -15.75 -6.37
C GLU A 328 -0.84 -17.02 -5.65
N ALA A 329 -0.86 -17.02 -4.32
CA ALA A 329 -1.24 -18.19 -3.53
C ALA A 329 -2.72 -18.59 -3.66
N VAL A 330 -3.58 -17.68 -4.11
CA VAL A 330 -5.03 -17.93 -4.32
C VAL A 330 -5.46 -17.79 -5.78
N ASP A 331 -4.52 -17.76 -6.73
CA ASP A 331 -4.76 -17.61 -8.16
C ASP A 331 -5.63 -16.37 -8.54
N TYR A 332 -5.38 -15.24 -7.87
CA TYR A 332 -6.10 -13.97 -8.09
C TYR A 332 -5.28 -12.98 -8.95
N PRO A 333 -5.89 -12.30 -9.94
CA PRO A 333 -5.20 -11.29 -10.72
C PRO A 333 -4.96 -10.00 -9.90
N TYR A 334 -3.70 -9.64 -9.68
CA TYR A 334 -3.35 -8.41 -8.95
C TYR A 334 -2.40 -7.53 -9.77
N ALA A 335 -2.86 -6.31 -10.10
CA ALA A 335 -2.09 -5.39 -10.94
C ALA A 335 -0.98 -4.65 -10.15
N PRO A 336 0.05 -4.11 -10.82
CA PRO A 336 1.00 -3.20 -10.17
C PRO A 336 0.36 -1.92 -9.59
N PRO A 337 1.06 -1.20 -8.70
CA PRO A 337 0.65 0.11 -8.18
C PRO A 337 0.44 1.15 -9.28
N ALA A 338 -0.28 2.22 -8.92
CA ALA A 338 -0.37 3.37 -9.80
C ALA A 338 1.04 3.91 -10.12
N PRO A 339 1.32 4.41 -11.34
CA PRO A 339 2.66 4.79 -11.77
C PRO A 339 3.40 5.74 -10.82
N ARG A 340 2.68 6.72 -10.28
CA ARG A 340 3.17 7.68 -9.28
C ARG A 340 3.52 7.06 -7.92
N HIS A 341 2.82 6.01 -7.50
CA HIS A 341 3.17 5.28 -6.28
C HIS A 341 4.40 4.40 -6.52
N LEU A 342 4.42 3.70 -7.66
CA LEU A 342 5.54 2.85 -8.07
C LEU A 342 6.83 3.66 -8.19
N HIS A 343 6.80 4.83 -8.84
CA HIS A 343 7.93 5.75 -8.91
C HIS A 343 8.46 6.15 -7.53
N GLY A 344 7.59 6.45 -6.56
CA GLY A 344 8.01 6.79 -5.20
C GLY A 344 8.70 5.62 -4.48
N MET A 345 8.25 4.39 -4.71
CA MET A 345 8.88 3.19 -4.16
C MET A 345 10.25 2.92 -4.81
N ILE A 346 10.35 3.07 -6.14
CA ILE A 346 11.59 2.90 -6.89
C ILE A 346 12.61 3.97 -6.49
N ASP A 347 12.19 5.24 -6.38
CA ASP A 347 13.06 6.32 -5.92
C ASP A 347 13.64 6.02 -4.53
N LEU A 348 12.80 5.56 -3.59
CA LEU A 348 13.27 5.16 -2.27
C LEU A 348 14.31 4.03 -2.36
N ALA A 349 14.02 2.96 -3.10
CA ALA A 349 14.93 1.84 -3.28
C ALA A 349 16.28 2.30 -3.88
N ALA A 350 16.25 3.13 -4.94
CA ALA A 350 17.43 3.70 -5.57
C ALA A 350 18.25 4.55 -4.58
N ARG A 351 17.61 5.39 -3.76
CA ARG A 351 18.26 6.20 -2.72
C ARG A 351 18.90 5.35 -1.60
N MET A 352 18.40 4.14 -1.36
CA MET A 352 18.95 3.23 -0.36
C MET A 352 20.19 2.46 -0.86
N LEU A 353 20.37 2.31 -2.18
CA LEU A 353 21.45 1.49 -2.76
C LEU A 353 22.86 1.88 -2.28
N PRO A 354 23.25 3.17 -2.15
CA PRO A 354 24.61 3.53 -1.70
C PRO A 354 24.94 3.03 -0.29
N GLU A 355 23.98 3.12 0.64
CA GLU A 355 24.15 2.61 2.00
C GLU A 355 24.17 1.08 2.03
N THR A 356 23.30 0.43 1.25
CA THR A 356 23.27 -1.03 1.12
C THR A 356 24.58 -1.57 0.52
N LEU A 357 25.13 -0.91 -0.51
CA LEU A 357 26.45 -1.22 -1.08
C LEU A 357 27.54 -1.09 -0.02
N ALA A 358 27.56 -0.01 0.74
CA ALA A 358 28.55 0.18 1.80
C ALA A 358 28.43 -0.87 2.91
N ALA A 359 27.21 -1.26 3.29
CA ALA A 359 26.96 -2.34 4.25
C ALA A 359 27.49 -3.69 3.73
N ARG A 360 27.21 -4.02 2.47
CA ARG A 360 27.72 -5.24 1.82
C ARG A 360 29.25 -5.27 1.78
N ARG A 361 29.91 -4.15 1.45
CA ARG A 361 31.38 -4.07 1.48
C ARG A 361 31.96 -4.27 2.88
N ARG A 362 31.35 -3.68 3.91
CA ARG A 362 31.76 -3.90 5.31
C ARG A 362 31.62 -5.37 5.72
N ALA A 363 30.64 -6.08 5.16
CA ALA A 363 30.44 -7.50 5.37
C ALA A 363 31.32 -8.41 4.47
N GLY A 364 32.15 -7.84 3.59
CA GLY A 364 33.00 -8.61 2.66
C GLY A 364 32.23 -9.26 1.50
N LEU A 365 31.01 -8.79 1.19
CA LEU A 365 30.10 -9.34 0.19
C LEU A 365 30.05 -8.53 -1.12
N ALA A 366 30.93 -7.55 -1.25
CA ALA A 366 31.05 -6.66 -2.40
C ALA A 366 32.52 -6.25 -2.54
N ALA A 367 32.92 -5.84 -3.75
CA ALA A 367 34.30 -5.49 -4.04
C ALA A 367 34.76 -4.33 -3.14
N PRO A 368 36.00 -4.35 -2.62
CA PRO A 368 36.55 -3.21 -1.91
C PRO A 368 36.58 -1.99 -2.83
N SER A 369 36.41 -0.79 -2.27
CA SER A 369 36.52 0.43 -3.07
C SER A 369 37.87 0.48 -3.78
N HIS A 370 37.86 0.85 -5.07
CA HIS A 370 39.09 1.07 -5.84
C HIS A 370 39.89 2.27 -5.33
N THR A 371 39.29 3.13 -4.51
CA THR A 371 39.96 4.24 -3.84
C THR A 371 40.39 3.85 -2.44
N ARG A 372 41.67 4.08 -2.09
CA ARG A 372 42.20 3.86 -0.72
C ARG A 372 41.56 4.76 0.34
N HIS A 373 40.88 5.83 -0.09
CA HIS A 373 40.15 6.76 0.75
C HIS A 373 38.72 6.91 0.23
N LEU A 374 37.74 7.00 1.14
CA LEU A 374 36.36 7.32 0.79
C LEU A 374 36.33 8.70 0.11
N VAL A 375 35.55 8.80 -0.97
CA VAL A 375 35.24 10.09 -1.59
C VAL A 375 34.60 10.99 -0.52
N SER A 376 35.10 12.22 -0.38
CA SER A 376 34.55 13.18 0.58
C SER A 376 33.08 13.43 0.30
N ALA A 377 32.28 13.56 1.35
CA ALA A 377 30.84 13.80 1.22
C ALA A 377 30.56 15.02 0.32
N GLY A 378 29.58 14.89 -0.58
CA GLY A 378 29.21 15.94 -1.54
C GLY A 378 30.10 16.04 -2.78
N ARG A 379 31.14 15.19 -2.92
CA ARG A 379 31.99 15.15 -4.12
C ARG A 379 31.50 14.06 -5.09
N PRO A 380 31.64 14.27 -6.41
CA PRO A 380 31.32 13.24 -7.39
C PRO A 380 32.27 12.05 -7.26
N GLY A 381 31.74 10.84 -7.41
CA GLY A 381 32.49 9.58 -7.43
C GLY A 381 32.10 8.70 -8.62
N ARG A 382 32.71 7.51 -8.74
CA ARG A 382 32.28 6.53 -9.76
C ARG A 382 30.79 6.26 -9.58
N SER A 383 30.07 6.29 -10.69
CA SER A 383 28.61 6.19 -10.68
C SER A 383 28.15 5.07 -11.60
N LEU A 384 27.10 4.38 -11.19
CA LEU A 384 26.32 3.53 -12.08
C LEU A 384 25.04 4.26 -12.45
N ARG A 385 24.73 4.34 -13.74
CA ARG A 385 23.42 4.80 -14.20
C ARG A 385 22.42 3.65 -14.08
N LEU A 386 21.35 3.87 -13.33
CA LEU A 386 20.22 2.98 -13.20
C LEU A 386 19.06 3.59 -13.97
N GLU A 387 18.73 3.00 -15.11
CA GLU A 387 17.56 3.34 -15.93
C GLU A 387 16.45 2.34 -15.63
N ILE A 388 15.30 2.83 -15.17
CA ILE A 388 14.12 2.01 -14.97
C ILE A 388 13.09 2.42 -16.00
N GLU A 389 12.74 1.50 -16.89
CA GLU A 389 11.72 1.67 -17.91
C GLU A 389 10.32 1.47 -17.31
N GLY A 390 9.29 1.91 -18.03
CA GLY A 390 7.90 1.79 -17.59
C GLY A 390 7.33 3.08 -17.01
N SER A 391 6.06 3.02 -16.63
CA SER A 391 5.28 4.20 -16.26
C SER A 391 5.67 4.78 -14.90
N GLY A 392 6.20 3.95 -14.00
CA GLY A 392 6.79 4.37 -12.72
C GLY A 392 8.30 4.61 -12.80
N GLY A 393 8.90 4.43 -13.98
CA GLY A 393 10.34 4.46 -14.21
C GLY A 393 11.01 5.83 -14.02
N GLY A 394 12.29 5.87 -14.32
CA GLY A 394 13.15 7.04 -14.17
C GLY A 394 14.63 6.72 -14.35
N GLU A 395 15.49 7.72 -14.16
CA GLU A 395 16.94 7.55 -14.21
C GLU A 395 17.59 8.04 -12.92
N TRP A 396 18.48 7.24 -12.35
CA TRP A 396 19.25 7.57 -11.16
C TRP A 396 20.74 7.33 -11.39
N LEU A 397 21.58 8.19 -10.83
CA LEU A 397 23.02 7.99 -10.78
C LEU A 397 23.42 7.51 -9.39
N ILE A 398 23.73 6.23 -9.27
CA ILE A 398 24.06 5.58 -8.00
C ILE A 398 25.55 5.74 -7.72
N PRO A 399 25.95 6.51 -6.68
CA PRO A 399 27.35 6.62 -6.30
C PRO A 399 27.85 5.28 -5.76
N LEU A 400 28.97 4.82 -6.31
CA LEU A 400 29.51 3.50 -6.00
C LEU A 400 30.48 3.54 -4.83
N ASP A 401 31.31 4.57 -4.69
CA ASP A 401 32.49 4.50 -3.81
C ASP A 401 32.20 4.86 -2.32
N SER A 402 31.15 5.65 -2.07
CA SER A 402 30.80 6.13 -0.72
C SER A 402 29.33 6.52 -0.65
N PRO A 403 28.60 6.23 0.45
CA PRO A 403 27.21 6.67 0.61
C PRO A 403 27.03 8.19 0.57
N GLY A 404 28.05 8.95 1.00
CA GLY A 404 28.02 10.41 0.99
C GLY A 404 28.44 11.04 -0.34
N ALA A 405 28.85 10.25 -1.34
CA ALA A 405 29.22 10.78 -2.65
C ALA A 405 27.98 11.16 -3.46
N VAL A 406 28.17 12.01 -4.46
CA VAL A 406 27.10 12.43 -5.38
C VAL A 406 27.26 11.67 -6.70
N GLY A 407 26.15 11.15 -7.24
CA GLY A 407 26.11 10.54 -8.56
C GLY A 407 26.51 11.54 -9.66
N SER A 408 27.27 11.09 -10.65
CA SER A 408 27.84 11.94 -11.70
C SER A 408 27.86 11.22 -13.05
N ALA A 409 27.20 11.79 -14.06
CA ALA A 409 27.25 11.29 -15.44
C ALA A 409 28.67 11.34 -16.01
N ASP A 410 29.46 12.38 -15.66
CA ASP A 410 30.87 12.49 -16.08
C ASP A 410 31.77 11.36 -15.53
N HIS A 411 31.31 10.64 -14.50
CA HIS A 411 32.02 9.55 -13.84
C HIS A 411 31.23 8.24 -13.93
N GLU A 412 30.36 8.11 -14.94
CA GLU A 412 29.63 6.88 -15.21
C GLU A 412 30.60 5.78 -15.64
N VAL A 413 30.56 4.64 -14.93
CA VAL A 413 31.40 3.46 -15.24
C VAL A 413 30.57 2.26 -15.69
N ALA A 414 29.26 2.30 -15.46
CA ALA A 414 28.32 1.25 -15.77
C ALA A 414 26.90 1.79 -15.94
N HIS A 415 26.11 1.08 -16.73
CA HIS A 415 24.71 1.33 -16.97
C HIS A 415 23.91 0.03 -16.83
N VAL A 416 22.81 0.11 -16.07
CA VAL A 416 21.84 -0.98 -15.91
C VAL A 416 20.45 -0.46 -16.27
N ALA A 417 19.75 -1.20 -17.13
CA ALA A 417 18.37 -0.91 -17.53
C ALA A 417 17.44 -2.09 -17.18
N LEU A 418 16.31 -1.83 -16.51
CA LEU A 418 15.29 -2.83 -16.14
C LEU A 418 13.87 -2.23 -16.28
N ASP A 419 12.85 -3.06 -16.45
CA ASP A 419 11.44 -2.65 -16.29
C ASP A 419 11.11 -2.33 -14.82
N ASP A 420 10.13 -1.44 -14.59
CA ASP A 420 9.74 -0.97 -13.25
C ASP A 420 9.31 -2.11 -12.32
N VAL A 421 8.50 -3.06 -12.79
CA VAL A 421 8.08 -4.22 -12.00
C VAL A 421 9.24 -5.18 -11.77
N GLU A 422 10.11 -5.38 -12.76
CA GLU A 422 11.28 -6.27 -12.65
C GLU A 422 12.27 -5.79 -11.59
N PHE A 423 12.56 -4.49 -11.55
CA PHE A 423 13.40 -3.90 -10.50
C PHE A 423 12.78 -4.07 -9.11
N CYS A 424 11.47 -3.88 -8.99
CA CYS A 424 10.76 -4.10 -7.73
C CYS A 424 10.82 -5.58 -7.29
N ARG A 425 10.65 -6.54 -8.20
CA ARG A 425 10.81 -7.97 -7.91
C ARG A 425 12.24 -8.31 -7.44
N LEU A 426 13.25 -7.69 -8.05
CA LEU A 426 14.63 -7.84 -7.60
C LEU A 426 14.81 -7.28 -6.18
N ALA A 427 14.34 -6.06 -5.94
CA ALA A 427 14.42 -5.41 -4.63
C ALA A 427 13.64 -6.15 -3.54
N ALA A 428 12.57 -6.84 -3.91
CA ALA A 428 11.76 -7.71 -3.06
C ALA A 428 12.31 -9.14 -2.93
N GLY A 429 13.43 -9.48 -3.58
CA GLY A 429 14.03 -10.81 -3.52
C GLY A 429 13.21 -11.92 -4.20
N HIS A 430 12.31 -11.56 -5.10
CA HIS A 430 11.48 -12.47 -5.88
C HIS A 430 12.20 -13.03 -7.11
N VAL A 431 13.16 -12.27 -7.65
CA VAL A 431 14.09 -12.71 -8.71
C VAL A 431 15.52 -12.54 -8.22
N SER A 432 16.40 -13.46 -8.62
CA SER A 432 17.83 -13.34 -8.28
C SER A 432 18.52 -12.28 -9.14
N PRO A 433 19.61 -11.65 -8.65
CA PRO A 433 20.43 -10.74 -9.45
C PRO A 433 20.88 -11.34 -10.80
N GLU A 434 21.09 -12.65 -10.86
CA GLU A 434 21.51 -13.37 -12.07
C GLU A 434 20.37 -13.64 -13.05
N GLU A 435 19.14 -13.82 -12.57
CA GLU A 435 17.96 -14.10 -13.39
C GLU A 435 17.21 -12.83 -13.81
N ALA A 436 17.44 -11.71 -13.12
CA ALA A 436 16.79 -10.44 -13.39
C ALA A 436 17.00 -10.02 -14.85
N ALA A 437 15.91 -9.65 -15.52
CA ALA A 437 15.92 -9.22 -16.92
C ALA A 437 16.51 -7.81 -17.07
N ALA A 438 17.83 -7.70 -16.89
CA ALA A 438 18.58 -6.45 -16.89
C ALA A 438 19.43 -6.28 -18.16
N GLY A 439 19.26 -5.15 -18.85
CA GLY A 439 20.26 -4.64 -19.79
C GLY A 439 21.49 -4.17 -19.03
N GLN A 440 22.69 -4.60 -19.46
CA GLN A 440 23.95 -4.35 -18.73
C GLN A 440 25.05 -3.86 -19.66
N LEU A 441 25.67 -2.73 -19.33
CA LEU A 441 26.79 -2.16 -20.08
C LEU A 441 27.86 -1.58 -19.14
N GLY A 442 29.14 -1.85 -19.41
CA GLY A 442 30.27 -1.27 -18.67
C GLY A 442 30.87 -2.23 -17.63
N ASP A 443 31.26 -1.68 -16.48
CA ASP A 443 31.95 -2.39 -15.41
C ASP A 443 31.09 -3.50 -14.77
N ARG A 444 31.43 -4.77 -15.05
CA ARG A 444 30.68 -5.94 -14.59
C ARG A 444 30.69 -6.12 -13.06
N GLU A 445 31.74 -5.70 -12.38
CA GLU A 445 31.83 -5.82 -10.93
C GLU A 445 30.92 -4.79 -10.26
N ALA A 446 30.92 -3.56 -10.76
CA ALA A 446 30.00 -2.51 -10.31
C ALA A 446 28.53 -2.90 -10.53
N ILE A 447 28.21 -3.46 -11.71
CA ILE A 447 26.85 -3.94 -12.02
C ILE A 447 26.42 -5.04 -11.06
N ARG A 448 27.27 -6.07 -10.89
CA ARG A 448 27.00 -7.18 -9.95
C ARG A 448 26.75 -6.65 -8.54
N ASP A 449 27.64 -5.79 -8.02
CA ASP A 449 27.52 -5.23 -6.68
C ASP A 449 26.21 -4.46 -6.49
N VAL A 450 25.78 -3.68 -7.49
CA VAL A 450 24.51 -2.93 -7.42
C VAL A 450 23.28 -3.84 -7.48
N LEU A 451 23.24 -4.84 -8.37
CA LEU A 451 22.11 -5.77 -8.44
C LEU A 451 21.97 -6.58 -7.14
N PHE A 452 23.08 -7.01 -6.56
CA PHE A 452 23.09 -7.66 -5.24
C PHE A 452 22.78 -6.72 -4.07
N ALA A 453 23.08 -5.42 -4.21
CA ALA A 453 22.64 -4.41 -3.25
C ALA A 453 21.13 -4.18 -3.33
N ALA A 454 20.55 -4.14 -4.53
CA ALA A 454 19.10 -4.06 -4.72
C ALA A 454 18.41 -5.28 -4.08
N ALA A 455 18.87 -6.50 -4.39
CA ALA A 455 18.32 -7.72 -3.79
C ALA A 455 18.41 -7.72 -2.25
N ALA A 456 19.48 -7.17 -1.68
CA ALA A 456 19.68 -7.09 -0.23
C ALA A 456 18.77 -6.07 0.49
N LEU A 457 17.93 -5.31 -0.22
CA LEU A 457 16.87 -4.50 0.39
C LEU A 457 15.74 -5.37 0.95
N SER A 458 15.49 -6.53 0.33
CA SER A 458 14.47 -7.49 0.78
C SER A 458 14.74 -8.03 2.18
N ARG A 459 13.67 -8.24 2.94
CA ARG A 459 13.72 -8.74 4.33
C ARG A 459 12.41 -9.41 4.71
N MET A 460 12.46 -10.20 5.77
CA MET A 460 11.28 -10.65 6.54
C MET A 460 11.00 -9.68 7.67
#